data_AF-Q2L288-F1
#
_entry.id   AF-Q2L288-F1
#
_cell.length_a   1.000
_cell.length_b   1.000
_cell.length_c   1.000
_cell.angle_alpha   90.00
_cell.angle_beta   90.00
_cell.angle_gamma   90.00
#
_symmetry.space_group_name_H-M   'P 1'
#
loop_
_entity.id
_entity.type
_entity.pdbx_description
1 polymer ?
#
loop_
_entity_poly.entity_id
_entity_poly.type
_entity_poly.pdbx_seq_one_letter_code
_entity_poly.pdbx_strand_id
1 'polypeptide(L)'
;MIGIGINVWLRRYRSYAAPVAPGQPLLINGVALLNLRAPLVLDKVTTISGGGGAQELSGRISGVGPLIRSGVVAALPFSTLVARGFGLADLTSVPAGGLMGQSFGTAKIPAQGYHFRVAGEYKEVQLQAVQDGRVRMVKVRFEDSSDGLGASVVYARDADASELGADFDQVTANTQPVARTYKEAGYGCSLLELDGLPKSTPLRYALADDAVLTVSGDNRYVGNTIIESGTVRVGHVNAFGTGPLMVRGKGVLDRAGFDLPNTIFSGDGTIRG
;
A
#
# COMPACT_ATOMS: atom_id res chain seq x y z
N MET A 1 39.85 -31.68 -33.57
CA MET A 1 39.12 -30.92 -32.54
C MET A 1 38.50 -29.72 -33.25
N ILE A 2 37.26 -29.84 -33.69
CA ILE A 2 36.57 -28.83 -34.52
C ILE A 2 35.22 -28.60 -33.84
N GLY A 3 35.01 -27.37 -33.36
CA GLY A 3 33.87 -26.97 -32.54
C GLY A 3 32.57 -26.91 -33.34
N ILE A 4 31.48 -27.34 -32.72
CA ILE A 4 30.12 -27.21 -33.25
C ILE A 4 29.53 -25.92 -32.66
N GLY A 5 29.49 -24.86 -33.48
CA GLY A 5 28.76 -23.64 -33.15
C GLY A 5 27.27 -23.81 -33.44
N ILE A 6 26.44 -23.76 -32.40
CA ILE A 6 24.99 -23.70 -32.53
C ILE A 6 24.60 -22.26 -32.91
N ASN A 7 24.11 -22.07 -34.14
CA ASN A 7 23.50 -20.80 -34.57
C ASN A 7 22.02 -20.78 -34.19
N VAL A 8 21.66 -19.96 -33.20
CA VAL A 8 20.26 -19.68 -32.83
C VAL A 8 19.76 -18.49 -33.67
N TRP A 9 18.91 -18.76 -34.66
CA TRP A 9 18.19 -17.72 -35.39
C TRP A 9 16.98 -17.24 -34.58
N LEU A 10 17.06 -16.05 -33.98
CA LEU A 10 15.90 -15.31 -33.46
C LEU A 10 15.10 -14.73 -34.63
N ARG A 11 14.07 -15.45 -35.08
CA ARG A 11 13.07 -14.91 -36.03
C ARG A 11 12.04 -14.07 -35.26
N ARG A 12 12.20 -12.74 -35.28
CA ARG A 12 11.11 -11.80 -34.96
C ARG A 12 10.06 -11.91 -36.08
N TYR A 13 8.88 -12.45 -35.79
CA TYR A 13 7.73 -12.36 -36.69
C TYR A 13 6.68 -11.40 -36.13
N ARG A 14 6.39 -10.34 -36.91
CA ARG A 14 5.24 -9.45 -36.74
C ARG A 14 3.96 -10.17 -37.20
N SER A 15 2.94 -10.08 -36.34
CA SER A 15 1.50 -10.01 -36.54
C SER A 15 0.89 -10.61 -37.83
N TYR A 16 0.35 -11.82 -37.70
CA TYR A 16 -0.93 -12.21 -38.31
C TYR A 16 -1.67 -13.06 -37.28
N ALA A 17 -2.86 -12.62 -36.88
CA ALA A 17 -3.66 -13.28 -35.84
C ALA A 17 -4.14 -14.65 -36.35
N ALA A 18 -3.51 -15.71 -35.86
CA ALA A 18 -4.07 -17.06 -35.94
C ALA A 18 -5.15 -17.22 -34.86
N PRO A 19 -6.21 -18.01 -35.09
CA PRO A 19 -7.19 -18.33 -34.05
C PRO A 19 -6.48 -18.98 -32.86
N VAL A 20 -6.62 -18.37 -31.67
CA VAL A 20 -5.87 -18.71 -30.45
C VAL A 20 -6.49 -19.94 -29.79
N ALA A 21 -5.67 -20.95 -29.48
CA ALA A 21 -6.10 -22.19 -28.83
C ALA A 21 -6.37 -22.01 -27.31
N PRO A 22 -7.28 -22.80 -26.70
CA PRO A 22 -7.53 -22.78 -25.25
C PRO A 22 -6.26 -23.13 -24.45
N GLY A 23 -6.04 -22.46 -23.31
CA GLY A 23 -5.02 -22.86 -22.32
C GLY A 23 -3.72 -22.04 -22.30
N GLN A 24 -3.74 -20.77 -22.69
CA GLN A 24 -2.61 -19.88 -22.40
C GLN A 24 -2.43 -19.71 -20.88
N PRO A 25 -1.21 -19.79 -20.34
CA PRO A 25 -0.98 -19.68 -18.90
C PRO A 25 -1.30 -18.28 -18.40
N LEU A 26 -1.80 -18.18 -17.18
CA LEU A 26 -1.82 -16.91 -16.45
C LEU A 26 -0.41 -16.61 -15.95
N LEU A 27 -0.02 -15.35 -16.10
CA LEU A 27 1.32 -14.86 -15.79
C LEU A 27 1.25 -13.88 -14.63
N ILE A 28 2.25 -13.91 -13.75
CA ILE A 28 2.48 -12.84 -12.77
C ILE A 28 3.67 -12.03 -13.26
N ASN A 29 3.45 -10.74 -13.52
CA ASN A 29 4.49 -9.82 -14.00
C ASN A 29 5.27 -10.38 -15.21
N GLY A 30 4.56 -11.09 -16.11
CA GLY A 30 5.14 -11.71 -17.31
C GLY A 30 5.79 -13.09 -17.08
N VAL A 31 5.78 -13.63 -15.86
CA VAL A 31 6.38 -14.94 -15.54
C VAL A 31 5.29 -16.01 -15.33
N ALA A 32 5.45 -17.16 -16.01
CA ALA A 32 4.54 -18.30 -15.94
C ALA A 32 4.77 -19.14 -14.66
N LEU A 33 4.42 -18.59 -13.50
CA LEU A 33 4.58 -19.24 -12.18
C LEU A 33 3.30 -19.21 -11.33
N LEU A 34 2.13 -18.89 -11.92
CA LEU A 34 0.90 -18.75 -11.15
C LEU A 34 0.26 -20.10 -10.83
N ASN A 35 0.47 -20.59 -9.59
CA ASN A 35 -0.36 -21.63 -9.01
C ASN A 35 -1.67 -21.00 -8.49
N LEU A 36 -2.77 -21.25 -9.20
CA LEU A 36 -4.07 -20.63 -8.93
C LEU A 36 -4.69 -20.98 -7.57
N ARG A 37 -4.17 -22.00 -6.89
CA ARG A 37 -4.64 -22.45 -5.57
C ARG A 37 -3.70 -22.04 -4.44
N ALA A 38 -2.47 -21.66 -4.74
CA ALA A 38 -1.51 -21.24 -3.73
C ALA A 38 -1.75 -19.77 -3.32
N PRO A 39 -1.49 -19.40 -2.05
CA PRO A 39 -1.52 -18.00 -1.65
C PRO A 39 -0.55 -17.16 -2.49
N LEU A 40 -1.00 -15.96 -2.88
CA LEU A 40 -0.18 -14.96 -3.57
C LEU A 40 0.08 -13.79 -2.62
N VAL A 41 1.36 -13.47 -2.43
CA VAL A 41 1.78 -12.35 -1.59
C VAL A 41 2.27 -11.20 -2.48
N LEU A 42 1.62 -10.04 -2.36
CA LEU A 42 1.96 -8.82 -3.07
C LEU A 42 2.91 -7.97 -2.21
N ASP A 43 4.09 -7.67 -2.74
CA ASP A 43 5.07 -6.74 -2.15
C ASP A 43 5.22 -5.44 -2.97
N LYS A 44 4.73 -5.48 -4.21
CA LYS A 44 4.79 -4.41 -5.21
C LYS A 44 3.59 -4.48 -6.15
N VAL A 45 3.50 -3.48 -7.04
CA VAL A 45 2.53 -3.48 -8.14
C VAL A 45 2.65 -4.79 -8.91
N THR A 46 1.54 -5.52 -8.99
CA THR A 46 1.51 -6.85 -9.60
C THR A 46 0.50 -6.86 -10.74
N THR A 47 0.89 -7.44 -11.87
CA THR A 47 0.02 -7.66 -13.02
C THR A 47 -0.21 -9.14 -13.21
N ILE A 48 -1.48 -9.56 -13.16
CA ILE A 48 -1.94 -10.86 -13.63
C ILE A 48 -2.35 -10.68 -15.09
N SER A 49 -1.71 -11.42 -16.00
CA SER A 49 -1.94 -11.29 -17.45
C SER A 49 -2.01 -12.62 -18.18
N GLY A 50 -2.42 -12.59 -19.44
CA GLY A 50 -2.58 -13.78 -20.27
C GLY A 50 -3.84 -14.56 -19.89
N GLY A 51 -3.72 -15.88 -19.76
CA GLY A 51 -4.87 -16.75 -19.57
C GLY A 51 -5.62 -17.05 -20.88
N GLY A 52 -6.63 -17.93 -20.79
CA GLY A 52 -7.53 -18.25 -21.90
C GLY A 52 -8.67 -19.15 -21.45
N GLY A 53 -9.86 -18.95 -21.98
CA GLY A 53 -11.07 -19.61 -21.50
C GLY A 53 -11.38 -19.31 -20.02
N ALA A 54 -12.14 -20.20 -19.37
CA ALA A 54 -12.52 -20.04 -17.96
C ALA A 54 -11.46 -20.63 -17.02
N GLN A 55 -11.00 -19.83 -16.06
CA GLN A 55 -10.03 -20.20 -15.03
C GLN A 55 -10.48 -19.66 -13.67
N GLU A 56 -9.99 -20.25 -12.58
CA GLU A 56 -10.34 -19.85 -11.21
C GLU A 56 -9.09 -19.61 -10.36
N LEU A 57 -8.95 -18.41 -9.81
CA LEU A 57 -7.95 -18.02 -8.81
C LEU A 57 -8.58 -18.11 -7.42
N SER A 58 -8.29 -19.21 -6.73
CA SER A 58 -8.85 -19.56 -5.41
C SER A 58 -7.85 -19.34 -4.26
N GLY A 59 -6.56 -19.25 -4.56
CA GLY A 59 -5.55 -18.88 -3.57
C GLY A 59 -5.77 -17.46 -3.03
N ARG A 60 -5.64 -17.29 -1.71
CA ARG A 60 -5.73 -15.97 -1.08
C ARG A 60 -4.62 -15.05 -1.60
N ILE A 61 -4.99 -13.85 -2.03
CA ILE A 61 -4.09 -12.75 -2.33
C ILE A 61 -3.98 -11.85 -1.09
N SER A 62 -2.76 -11.59 -0.62
CA SER A 62 -2.48 -10.72 0.53
C SER A 62 -1.40 -9.70 0.17
N GLY A 63 -1.42 -8.52 0.80
CA GLY A 63 -0.32 -7.55 0.73
C GLY A 63 0.62 -7.70 1.93
N VAL A 64 1.92 -7.45 1.76
CA VAL A 64 2.89 -7.42 2.86
C VAL A 64 3.75 -6.17 2.83
N GLY A 65 4.27 -5.82 4.01
CA GLY A 65 5.17 -4.70 4.23
C GLY A 65 4.49 -3.47 4.81
N PRO A 66 5.27 -2.54 5.39
CA PRO A 66 4.73 -1.36 6.05
C PRO A 66 3.97 -0.46 5.09
N LEU A 67 2.89 0.13 5.58
CA LEU A 67 2.21 1.24 4.92
C LEU A 67 3.01 2.52 5.14
N ILE A 68 3.56 3.08 4.05
CA ILE A 68 4.21 4.39 4.07
C ILE A 68 3.17 5.46 3.73
N ARG A 69 2.83 6.30 4.70
CA ARG A 69 1.95 7.46 4.51
C ARG A 69 2.77 8.74 4.43
N SER A 70 2.65 9.48 3.32
CA SER A 70 3.26 10.81 3.15
C SER A 70 2.20 11.90 3.17
N GLY A 71 2.55 13.09 3.68
CA GLY A 71 1.66 14.24 3.88
C GLY A 71 1.72 14.78 5.30
N VAL A 72 1.37 16.05 5.48
CA VAL A 72 1.36 16.69 6.81
C VAL A 72 0.30 16.03 7.69
N VAL A 73 0.72 15.57 8.86
CA VAL A 73 -0.14 15.11 9.94
C VAL A 73 -0.54 16.32 10.78
N ALA A 74 -1.85 16.51 10.96
CA ALA A 74 -2.41 17.61 11.74
C ALA A 74 -2.01 17.55 13.22
N ALA A 75 -2.04 18.71 13.89
CA ALA A 75 -1.90 18.77 15.35
C ALA A 75 -3.23 18.45 16.05
N LEU A 76 -3.17 17.88 17.26
CA LEU A 76 -4.35 17.75 18.12
C LEU A 76 -5.04 19.11 18.34
N PRO A 77 -6.39 19.13 18.48
CA PRO A 77 -7.30 17.96 18.55
C PRO A 77 -7.74 17.42 17.17
N PHE A 78 -7.10 17.82 16.07
CA PHE A 78 -7.47 17.38 14.73
C PHE A 78 -6.70 16.12 14.31
N SER A 79 -7.37 15.21 13.61
CA SER A 79 -6.83 13.91 13.18
C SER A 79 -6.77 13.79 11.66
N THR A 80 -5.65 13.25 11.17
CA THR A 80 -5.43 12.96 9.75
C THR A 80 -5.66 11.48 9.50
N LEU A 81 -6.52 11.13 8.54
CA LEU A 81 -6.68 9.73 8.13
C LEU A 81 -5.38 9.23 7.47
N VAL A 82 -4.65 8.36 8.17
CA VAL A 82 -3.37 7.80 7.70
C VAL A 82 -3.52 6.45 7.02
N ALA A 83 -4.52 5.65 7.42
CA ALA A 83 -4.86 4.39 6.78
C ALA A 83 -6.38 4.19 6.77
N ARG A 84 -6.96 3.97 5.59
CA ARG A 84 -8.41 3.72 5.45
C ARG A 84 -8.72 2.25 5.69
N GLY A 85 -9.78 1.96 6.45
CA GLY A 85 -10.25 0.60 6.71
C GLY A 85 -9.36 -0.23 7.65
N PHE A 86 -8.38 0.40 8.29
CA PHE A 86 -7.54 -0.19 9.33
C PHE A 86 -7.73 0.56 10.62
N GLY A 87 -7.73 -0.15 11.74
CA GLY A 87 -7.85 0.44 13.07
C GLY A 87 -6.56 0.38 13.87
N LEU A 88 -6.65 0.83 15.12
CA LEU A 88 -5.57 0.75 16.09
C LEU A 88 -5.10 -0.67 16.33
N ALA A 89 -6.01 -1.65 16.29
CA ALA A 89 -5.69 -3.05 16.52
C ALA A 89 -4.69 -3.59 15.48
N ASP A 90 -4.75 -3.07 14.25
CA ASP A 90 -3.90 -3.50 13.14
C ASP A 90 -2.50 -2.86 13.19
N LEU A 91 -2.35 -1.67 13.79
CA LEU A 91 -1.07 -0.97 13.88
C LEU A 91 -0.13 -1.65 14.89
N THR A 92 0.90 -2.37 14.43
CA THR A 92 1.79 -3.12 15.34
C THR A 92 3.04 -2.35 15.73
N SER A 93 3.53 -1.45 14.88
CA SER A 93 4.68 -0.58 15.14
C SER A 93 4.72 0.61 14.19
N VAL A 94 5.56 1.59 14.52
CA VAL A 94 5.89 2.73 13.65
C VAL A 94 7.41 2.89 13.67
N PRO A 95 8.15 2.16 12.83
CA PRO A 95 9.61 2.12 12.91
C PRO A 95 10.28 3.40 12.42
N ALA A 96 9.61 4.16 11.54
CA ALA A 96 10.17 5.35 10.92
C ALA A 96 9.10 6.41 10.60
N GLY A 97 9.58 7.62 10.34
CA GLY A 97 8.77 8.77 9.98
C GLY A 97 9.55 9.88 9.29
N GLY A 98 8.92 11.05 9.15
CA GLY A 98 9.55 12.23 8.58
C GLY A 98 9.18 13.50 9.32
N LEU A 99 10.16 14.20 9.89
CA LEU A 99 9.93 15.52 10.49
C LEU A 99 9.87 16.62 9.43
N MET A 100 9.15 17.71 9.72
CA MET A 100 8.94 18.86 8.82
C MET A 100 8.76 20.20 9.58
N GLY A 101 8.89 21.34 8.87
CA GLY A 101 8.78 22.70 9.41
C GLY A 101 9.89 23.64 8.90
N GLN A 102 9.79 24.96 9.12
CA GLN A 102 10.81 25.94 8.70
C GLN A 102 12.10 25.84 9.49
N SER A 103 12.06 25.30 10.71
CA SER A 103 13.26 24.94 11.45
C SER A 103 14.11 23.86 10.72
N PHE A 104 13.64 23.36 9.57
CA PHE A 104 14.33 22.41 8.69
C PHE A 104 14.75 22.99 7.33
N GLY A 105 14.61 24.30 7.08
CA GLY A 105 15.23 24.97 5.93
C GLY A 105 14.85 24.48 4.53
N THR A 106 13.75 23.74 4.37
CA THR A 106 13.26 23.03 3.17
C THR A 106 13.81 21.60 2.96
N ALA A 107 13.48 20.67 3.87
CA ALA A 107 13.50 19.23 3.61
C ALA A 107 12.59 18.46 4.59
N LYS A 108 12.19 17.26 4.18
CA LYS A 108 11.71 16.22 5.10
C LYS A 108 12.93 15.56 5.73
N ILE A 109 12.97 15.44 7.06
CA ILE A 109 14.05 14.75 7.76
C ILE A 109 13.62 13.34 8.12
N PRO A 110 14.33 12.28 7.64
CA PRO A 110 14.09 10.93 8.11
C PRO A 110 14.21 10.85 9.64
N ALA A 111 13.18 10.31 10.27
CA ALA A 111 13.12 10.10 11.71
C ALA A 111 12.88 8.63 12.01
N GLN A 112 13.36 8.18 13.15
CA GLN A 112 13.10 6.84 13.66
C GLN A 112 12.03 6.91 14.74
N GLY A 113 11.18 5.88 14.80
CA GLY A 113 10.19 5.75 15.85
C GLY A 113 10.80 5.15 17.12
N TYR A 114 10.57 5.84 18.23
CA TYR A 114 10.90 5.43 19.59
C TYR A 114 9.65 5.43 20.46
N HIS A 115 9.68 4.65 21.54
CA HIS A 115 8.60 4.62 22.55
C HIS A 115 7.21 4.38 21.96
N PHE A 116 7.11 3.51 20.95
CA PHE A 116 5.81 3.06 20.46
C PHE A 116 5.10 2.25 21.54
N ARG A 117 3.93 2.69 21.98
CA ARG A 117 3.18 2.04 23.07
C ARG A 117 1.68 2.25 22.97
N VAL A 118 0.94 1.37 23.64
CA VAL A 118 -0.49 1.53 23.91
C VAL A 118 -0.64 2.42 25.15
N ALA A 119 -1.50 3.43 25.07
CA ALA A 119 -1.76 4.38 26.15
C ALA A 119 -3.27 4.62 26.27
N GLY A 120 -3.94 3.78 27.05
CA GLY A 120 -5.40 3.81 27.16
C GLY A 120 -6.07 3.40 25.84
N GLU A 121 -6.92 4.27 25.30
CA GLU A 121 -7.68 4.04 24.06
C GLU A 121 -6.90 4.39 22.77
N TYR A 122 -5.65 4.84 22.89
CA TYR A 122 -4.86 5.26 21.74
C TYR A 122 -3.47 4.60 21.74
N LYS A 123 -2.79 4.66 20.59
CA LYS A 123 -1.36 4.31 20.47
C LYS A 123 -0.55 5.57 20.24
N GLU A 124 0.70 5.60 20.69
CA GLU A 124 1.58 6.75 20.48
C GLU A 124 2.99 6.30 20.11
N VAL A 125 3.72 7.18 19.41
CA VAL A 125 5.15 7.04 19.08
C VAL A 125 5.83 8.39 19.19
N GLN A 126 7.11 8.39 19.55
CA GLN A 126 7.98 9.56 19.49
C GLN A 126 8.92 9.40 18.30
N LEU A 127 8.71 10.20 17.25
CA LEU A 127 9.60 10.24 16.10
C LEU A 127 10.78 11.15 16.41
N GLN A 128 12.00 10.63 16.33
CA GLN A 128 13.22 11.36 16.67
C GLN A 128 14.19 11.42 15.49
N ALA A 129 14.83 12.57 15.30
CA ALA A 129 15.88 12.76 14.32
C ALA A 129 17.00 13.65 14.89
N VAL A 130 18.25 13.27 14.62
CA VAL A 130 19.43 14.07 15.01
C VAL A 130 19.81 15.00 13.87
N GLN A 131 19.99 16.29 14.18
CA GLN A 131 20.52 17.28 13.25
C GLN A 131 21.16 18.43 14.06
N ASP A 132 22.24 19.03 13.58
CA ASP A 132 22.88 20.20 14.20
C ASP A 132 23.15 20.04 15.71
N GLY A 133 23.56 18.85 16.16
CA GLY A 133 23.84 18.57 17.57
C GLY A 133 22.60 18.49 18.48
N ARG A 134 21.39 18.41 17.92
CA ARG A 134 20.14 18.28 18.68
C ARG A 134 19.31 17.10 18.23
N VAL A 135 18.62 16.45 19.16
CA VAL A 135 17.52 15.52 18.85
C VAL A 135 16.24 16.33 18.77
N ARG A 136 15.64 16.32 17.59
CA ARG A 136 14.31 16.88 17.36
C ARG A 136 13.30 15.75 17.45
N MET A 137 12.19 16.00 18.15
CA MET A 137 11.19 14.99 18.45
C MET A 137 9.80 15.52 18.12
N VAL A 138 8.98 14.66 17.50
CA VAL A 138 7.53 14.85 17.36
C VAL A 138 6.80 13.63 17.92
N LYS A 139 5.88 13.87 18.87
CA LYS A 139 5.01 12.81 19.40
C LYS A 139 3.76 12.72 18.56
N VAL A 140 3.48 11.54 18.03
CA VAL A 140 2.29 11.25 17.23
C VAL A 140 1.39 10.30 18.00
N ARG A 141 0.11 10.65 18.11
CA ARG A 141 -0.96 9.80 18.63
C ARG A 141 -1.74 9.22 17.45
N PHE A 142 -2.14 7.97 17.58
CA PHE A 142 -3.01 7.25 16.68
C PHE A 142 -4.32 6.94 17.38
N GLU A 143 -5.43 7.00 16.66
CA GLU A 143 -6.77 6.73 17.20
C GLU A 143 -7.64 6.09 16.13
N ASP A 144 -8.65 5.31 16.55
CA ASP A 144 -9.68 4.82 15.65
C ASP A 144 -10.57 6.00 15.19
N SER A 145 -10.87 6.01 13.90
CA SER A 145 -11.77 6.94 13.23
C SER A 145 -12.85 6.16 12.52
N SER A 146 -13.98 6.82 12.22
CA SER A 146 -15.08 6.21 11.47
C SER A 146 -14.66 5.64 10.11
N ASP A 147 -13.55 6.11 9.55
CA ASP A 147 -13.07 5.78 8.21
C ASP A 147 -11.74 4.97 8.21
N GLY A 148 -11.20 4.66 9.39
CA GLY A 148 -9.94 3.93 9.58
C GLY A 148 -9.05 4.49 10.69
N LEU A 149 -7.73 4.53 10.46
CA LEU A 149 -6.73 4.94 11.44
C LEU A 149 -6.42 6.42 11.28
N GLY A 150 -6.72 7.18 12.33
CA GLY A 150 -6.34 8.58 12.47
C GLY A 150 -4.96 8.73 13.09
N ALA A 151 -4.25 9.81 12.75
CA ALA A 151 -3.03 10.23 13.43
C ALA A 151 -3.00 11.74 13.64
N SER A 152 -2.44 12.16 14.77
CA SER A 152 -2.28 13.57 15.16
C SER A 152 -0.96 13.80 15.87
N VAL A 153 -0.33 14.93 15.60
CA VAL A 153 0.81 15.40 16.39
C VAL A 153 0.30 15.95 17.73
N VAL A 154 0.84 15.42 18.83
CA VAL A 154 0.51 15.83 20.20
C VAL A 154 1.34 17.03 20.61
N TYR A 155 2.66 16.92 20.49
CA TYR A 155 3.60 17.98 20.80
C TYR A 155 4.93 17.76 20.06
N ALA A 156 5.74 18.81 20.03
CA ALA A 156 7.09 18.80 19.51
C ALA A 156 8.08 19.28 20.58
N ARG A 157 9.26 18.68 20.63
CA ARG A 157 10.34 19.05 21.56
C ARG A 157 11.70 18.89 20.89
N ASP A 158 12.71 19.57 21.41
CA ASP A 158 14.10 19.22 21.13
C ASP A 158 14.97 19.17 22.40
N ALA A 159 16.03 18.39 22.30
CA ALA A 159 17.03 18.26 23.35
C ALA A 159 18.43 18.15 22.72
N ASP A 160 19.45 18.06 23.55
CA ASP A 160 20.81 17.76 23.11
C ASP A 160 20.84 16.41 22.35
N ALA A 161 21.79 16.24 21.42
CA ALA A 161 21.91 15.00 20.66
C ALA A 161 22.17 13.76 21.53
N SER A 162 22.70 13.93 22.74
CA SER A 162 22.87 12.85 23.72
C SER A 162 21.55 12.22 24.20
N GLU A 163 20.43 12.90 24.03
CA GLU A 163 19.08 12.42 24.40
C GLU A 163 18.42 11.57 23.29
N LEU A 164 19.17 11.13 22.26
CA LEU A 164 18.62 10.24 21.24
C LEU A 164 18.11 8.93 21.87
N GLY A 165 16.85 8.60 21.58
CA GLY A 165 16.18 7.43 22.11
C GLY A 165 15.60 7.60 23.50
N ALA A 166 15.83 8.75 24.17
CA ALA A 166 15.20 9.05 25.44
C ALA A 166 13.67 9.17 25.30
N ASP A 167 12.94 8.90 26.39
CA ASP A 167 11.51 9.20 26.45
C ASP A 167 11.35 10.69 26.79
N PHE A 168 10.92 11.48 25.81
CA PHE A 168 10.74 12.92 25.97
C PHE A 168 9.54 13.31 26.84
N ASP A 169 8.73 12.36 27.32
CA ASP A 169 7.79 12.59 28.43
C ASP A 169 8.52 12.59 29.80
N GLN A 170 9.74 12.06 29.86
CA GLN A 170 10.51 11.84 31.10
C GLN A 170 11.79 12.70 31.20
N VAL A 171 12.25 13.31 30.11
CA VAL A 171 13.46 14.15 30.10
C VAL A 171 13.16 15.64 30.02
N THR A 172 14.11 16.45 30.48
CA THR A 172 14.09 17.90 30.30
C THR A 172 14.42 18.24 28.85
N ALA A 173 13.43 18.69 28.10
CA ALA A 173 13.57 19.09 26.70
C ALA A 173 12.87 20.42 26.46
N ASN A 174 13.34 21.19 25.48
CA ASN A 174 12.70 22.46 25.15
C ASN A 174 11.42 22.19 24.37
N THR A 175 10.37 22.91 24.73
CA THR A 175 9.09 22.84 24.01
C THR A 175 9.21 23.61 22.70
N GLN A 176 8.72 23.01 21.62
CA GLN A 176 8.74 23.58 20.28
C GLN A 176 7.32 23.70 19.73
N PRO A 177 7.03 24.72 18.91
CA PRO A 177 5.74 24.80 18.23
C PRO A 177 5.50 23.55 17.37
N VAL A 178 4.24 23.10 17.28
CA VAL A 178 3.85 22.06 16.34
C VAL A 178 3.59 22.70 14.99
N ALA A 179 4.46 22.42 14.01
CA ALA A 179 4.31 22.92 12.65
C ALA A 179 3.25 22.11 11.90
N ARG A 180 2.29 22.80 11.28
CA ARG A 180 1.20 22.22 10.47
C ARG A 180 1.45 22.33 8.97
N THR A 181 2.49 23.04 8.57
CA THR A 181 2.98 23.10 7.20
C THR A 181 4.50 23.17 7.18
N TYR A 182 5.12 22.86 6.04
CA TYR A 182 6.57 23.04 5.85
C TYR A 182 7.02 24.51 5.99
N LYS A 183 6.09 25.47 6.01
CA LYS A 183 6.34 26.92 6.10
C LYS A 183 6.18 27.51 7.50
N GLU A 184 5.75 26.71 8.47
CA GLU A 184 5.61 27.16 9.86
C GLU A 184 6.86 26.86 10.67
N ALA A 185 7.15 27.71 11.66
CA ALA A 185 8.20 27.44 12.65
C ALA A 185 7.86 26.22 13.51
N GLY A 186 8.89 25.55 14.05
CA GLY A 186 8.73 24.38 14.89
C GLY A 186 8.76 23.07 14.11
N TYR A 187 8.23 22.00 14.70
CA TYR A 187 8.31 20.65 14.14
C TYR A 187 6.94 20.00 13.97
N GLY A 188 6.75 19.31 12.86
CA GLY A 188 5.58 18.46 12.61
C GLY A 188 5.99 17.14 11.99
N CYS A 189 5.00 16.34 11.63
CA CYS A 189 5.18 15.05 11.01
C CYS A 189 4.62 15.08 9.58
N SER A 190 5.44 14.69 8.61
CA SER A 190 5.11 14.66 7.17
C SER A 190 5.12 13.26 6.57
N LEU A 191 5.59 12.27 7.32
CA LEU A 191 5.58 10.88 6.89
C LEU A 191 5.52 9.95 8.09
N LEU A 192 4.82 8.85 7.92
CA LEU A 192 4.76 7.73 8.85
C LEU A 192 4.97 6.43 8.09
N GLU A 193 5.81 5.55 8.63
CA GLU A 193 5.92 4.17 8.20
C GLU A 193 5.20 3.31 9.24
N LEU A 194 4.12 2.64 8.84
CA LEU A 194 3.20 1.94 9.74
C LEU A 194 3.27 0.43 9.49
N ASP A 195 3.67 -0.33 10.49
CA ASP A 195 3.70 -1.79 10.44
C ASP A 195 2.38 -2.39 10.91
N GLY A 196 2.14 -3.65 10.52
CA GLY A 196 0.89 -4.38 10.81
C GLY A 196 -0.25 -4.00 9.86
N LEU A 197 -0.05 -2.94 9.08
CA LEU A 197 -0.92 -2.53 7.98
C LEU A 197 -0.32 -3.02 6.66
N PRO A 198 -1.04 -3.82 5.86
CA PRO A 198 -0.57 -4.20 4.53
C PRO A 198 -0.38 -2.96 3.66
N LYS A 199 0.82 -2.81 3.10
CA LYS A 199 1.13 -1.81 2.09
C LYS A 199 0.10 -1.83 0.96
N SER A 200 -0.31 -0.65 0.49
CA SER A 200 -1.09 -0.51 -0.73
C SER A 200 -0.29 -1.02 -1.93
N THR A 201 -0.59 -2.23 -2.38
CA THR A 201 0.01 -2.93 -3.51
C THR A 201 -1.05 -3.07 -4.60
N PRO A 202 -1.07 -2.18 -5.61
CA PRO A 202 -2.03 -2.26 -6.70
C PRO A 202 -1.96 -3.60 -7.41
N LEU A 203 -3.14 -4.15 -7.73
CA LEU A 203 -3.28 -5.36 -8.53
C LEU A 203 -3.93 -5.02 -9.87
N ARG A 204 -3.29 -5.44 -10.96
CA ARG A 204 -3.76 -5.22 -12.32
C ARG A 204 -4.12 -6.54 -12.98
N TYR A 205 -5.29 -6.59 -13.62
CA TYR A 205 -5.70 -7.67 -14.50
C TYR A 205 -5.63 -7.19 -15.95
N ALA A 206 -4.73 -7.81 -16.72
CA ALA A 206 -4.53 -7.56 -18.16
C ALA A 206 -4.62 -8.90 -18.90
N LEU A 207 -5.80 -9.50 -18.86
CA LEU A 207 -6.06 -10.85 -19.35
C LEU A 207 -6.22 -10.86 -20.88
N ALA A 208 -6.17 -12.04 -21.50
CA ALA A 208 -6.56 -12.21 -22.89
C ALA A 208 -8.04 -11.85 -23.10
N ASP A 209 -8.39 -11.42 -24.32
CA ASP A 209 -9.75 -10.92 -24.63
C ASP A 209 -10.84 -11.98 -24.39
N ASP A 210 -10.53 -13.27 -24.56
CA ASP A 210 -11.44 -14.42 -24.35
C ASP A 210 -11.35 -15.02 -22.93
N ALA A 211 -10.42 -14.53 -22.10
CA ALA A 211 -10.20 -15.09 -20.77
C ALA A 211 -11.30 -14.66 -19.79
N VAL A 212 -11.75 -15.61 -18.97
CA VAL A 212 -12.64 -15.41 -17.84
C VAL A 212 -11.94 -15.93 -16.59
N LEU A 213 -11.44 -15.02 -15.75
CA LEU A 213 -10.82 -15.36 -14.48
C LEU A 213 -11.82 -15.16 -13.34
N THR A 214 -12.30 -16.25 -12.75
CA THR A 214 -13.09 -16.21 -11.51
C THR A 214 -12.14 -16.04 -10.33
N VAL A 215 -12.32 -15.00 -9.52
CA VAL A 215 -11.53 -14.75 -8.31
C VAL A 215 -12.38 -15.14 -7.10
N SER A 216 -12.07 -16.28 -6.49
CA SER A 216 -12.85 -16.90 -5.42
C SER A 216 -12.14 -16.91 -4.05
N GLY A 217 -10.89 -16.45 -3.98
CA GLY A 217 -10.17 -16.31 -2.72
C GLY A 217 -10.77 -15.24 -1.78
N ASP A 218 -10.70 -15.50 -0.46
CA ASP A 218 -10.91 -14.48 0.58
C ASP A 218 -9.69 -13.56 0.67
N ASN A 219 -9.62 -12.59 -0.26
CA ASN A 219 -8.45 -11.75 -0.48
C ASN A 219 -8.38 -10.60 0.52
N ARG A 220 -7.17 -10.28 0.98
CA ARG A 220 -6.90 -9.25 2.01
C ARG A 220 -5.77 -8.29 1.65
N TYR A 221 -5.38 -8.24 0.38
CA TYR A 221 -4.48 -7.19 -0.07
C TYR A 221 -5.18 -5.83 -0.01
N VAL A 222 -4.36 -4.80 0.09
CA VAL A 222 -4.80 -3.41 0.02
C VAL A 222 -4.15 -2.75 -1.16
N GLY A 223 -4.85 -1.79 -1.75
CA GLY A 223 -4.46 -1.14 -2.98
C GLY A 223 -5.53 -1.26 -4.04
N ASN A 224 -5.46 -0.37 -5.02
CA ASN A 224 -6.46 -0.33 -6.07
C ASN A 224 -6.34 -1.58 -6.96
N THR A 225 -7.49 -2.11 -7.34
CA THR A 225 -7.62 -3.14 -8.35
C THR A 225 -7.93 -2.48 -9.69
N ILE A 226 -7.19 -2.81 -10.75
CA ILE A 226 -7.46 -2.30 -12.10
C ILE A 226 -7.73 -3.48 -13.03
N ILE A 227 -8.86 -3.49 -13.71
CA ILE A 227 -9.19 -4.46 -14.77
C ILE A 227 -9.09 -3.72 -16.11
N GLU A 228 -8.18 -4.15 -16.99
CA GLU A 228 -7.88 -3.49 -18.27
C GLU A 228 -8.29 -4.28 -19.52
N SER A 229 -8.31 -5.60 -19.42
CA SER A 229 -8.70 -6.51 -20.50
C SER A 229 -9.15 -7.87 -19.98
N GLY A 230 -9.96 -8.55 -20.79
CA GLY A 230 -10.63 -9.81 -20.45
C GLY A 230 -11.69 -9.67 -19.36
N THR A 231 -12.25 -10.79 -18.93
CA THR A 231 -13.29 -10.83 -17.90
C THR A 231 -12.73 -11.28 -16.56
N VAL A 232 -12.93 -10.49 -15.52
CA VAL A 232 -12.72 -10.89 -14.13
C VAL A 232 -14.08 -11.09 -13.48
N ARG A 233 -14.38 -12.33 -13.09
CA ARG A 233 -15.64 -12.72 -12.47
C ARG A 233 -15.46 -12.87 -10.97
N VAL A 234 -16.43 -12.39 -10.21
CA VAL A 234 -16.44 -12.52 -8.75
C VAL A 234 -16.87 -13.92 -8.35
N GLY A 235 -16.08 -14.57 -7.49
CA GLY A 235 -16.42 -15.85 -6.85
C GLY A 235 -16.54 -15.77 -5.33
N HIS A 236 -16.26 -14.60 -4.73
CA HIS A 236 -16.31 -14.38 -3.28
C HIS A 236 -16.57 -12.90 -2.96
N VAL A 237 -17.24 -12.60 -1.84
CA VAL A 237 -17.56 -11.22 -1.42
C VAL A 237 -16.30 -10.34 -1.24
N ASN A 238 -15.20 -10.95 -0.80
CA ASN A 238 -13.90 -10.31 -0.62
C ASN A 238 -12.92 -10.56 -1.79
N ALA A 239 -13.41 -10.77 -3.01
CA ALA A 239 -12.56 -11.10 -4.16
C ALA A 239 -11.48 -10.04 -4.47
N PHE A 240 -11.66 -8.77 -4.10
CA PHE A 240 -10.77 -7.67 -4.49
C PHE A 240 -10.10 -6.91 -3.34
N GLY A 241 -9.92 -7.57 -2.19
CA GLY A 241 -9.37 -6.90 -1.01
C GLY A 241 -10.22 -5.71 -0.58
N THR A 242 -9.62 -4.71 0.06
CA THR A 242 -10.37 -3.55 0.60
C THR A 242 -10.20 -2.26 -0.22
N GLY A 243 -9.35 -2.26 -1.24
CA GLY A 243 -9.07 -1.07 -2.04
C GLY A 243 -10.10 -0.78 -3.14
N PRO A 244 -10.08 0.42 -3.76
CA PRO A 244 -10.98 0.74 -4.86
C PRO A 244 -10.75 -0.12 -6.09
N LEU A 245 -11.81 -0.37 -6.86
CA LEU A 245 -11.75 -1.14 -8.10
C LEU A 245 -12.05 -0.23 -9.30
N MET A 246 -11.18 -0.22 -10.30
CA MET A 246 -11.33 0.53 -11.54
C MET A 246 -11.43 -0.44 -12.72
N VAL A 247 -12.48 -0.30 -13.53
CA VAL A 247 -12.66 -1.07 -14.78
C VAL A 247 -12.47 -0.14 -15.97
N ARG A 248 -11.54 -0.47 -16.87
CA ARG A 248 -11.18 0.37 -18.02
C ARG A 248 -10.80 -0.46 -19.24
N GLY A 249 -10.66 0.18 -20.39
CA GLY A 249 -10.31 -0.45 -21.66
C GLY A 249 -11.29 -1.55 -22.04
N LYS A 250 -10.75 -2.72 -22.42
CA LYS A 250 -11.52 -3.92 -22.72
C LYS A 250 -11.85 -4.75 -21.47
N GLY A 251 -11.60 -4.21 -20.29
CA GLY A 251 -11.83 -4.88 -19.03
C GLY A 251 -13.32 -5.08 -18.78
N VAL A 252 -13.67 -6.29 -18.31
CA VAL A 252 -15.02 -6.62 -17.88
C VAL A 252 -14.98 -7.09 -16.43
N LEU A 253 -15.71 -6.41 -15.55
CA LEU A 253 -16.05 -6.93 -14.23
C LEU A 253 -17.40 -7.65 -14.32
N ASP A 254 -17.44 -8.93 -13.98
CA ASP A 254 -18.67 -9.70 -13.80
C ASP A 254 -18.90 -9.95 -12.30
N ARG A 255 -19.83 -9.20 -11.70
CA ARG A 255 -20.16 -9.27 -10.28
C ARG A 255 -20.77 -10.60 -9.86
N ALA A 256 -21.34 -11.35 -10.80
CA ALA A 256 -22.00 -12.63 -10.54
C ALA A 256 -22.98 -12.60 -9.35
N GLY A 257 -23.72 -11.50 -9.16
CA GLY A 257 -24.66 -11.33 -8.05
C GLY A 257 -24.06 -11.02 -6.67
N PHE A 258 -22.74 -10.82 -6.54
CA PHE A 258 -22.12 -10.43 -5.27
C PHE A 258 -22.22 -8.92 -5.00
N ASP A 259 -22.44 -8.56 -3.74
CA ASP A 259 -22.30 -7.19 -3.25
C ASP A 259 -20.89 -6.96 -2.72
N LEU A 260 -20.08 -6.24 -3.49
CA LEU A 260 -18.68 -6.01 -3.15
C LEU A 260 -18.57 -4.82 -2.21
N PRO A 261 -17.75 -4.89 -1.15
CA PRO A 261 -17.51 -3.76 -0.24
C PRO A 261 -16.63 -2.66 -0.89
N ASN A 262 -16.04 -2.93 -2.05
CA ASN A 262 -15.14 -2.02 -2.75
C ASN A 262 -15.90 -0.85 -3.39
N THR A 263 -15.34 0.36 -3.35
CA THR A 263 -15.78 1.43 -4.26
C THR A 263 -15.41 1.08 -5.69
N ILE A 264 -16.40 0.97 -6.58
CA ILE A 264 -16.22 0.60 -7.97
C ILE A 264 -16.32 1.82 -8.88
N PHE A 265 -15.31 2.03 -9.71
CA PHE A 265 -15.26 3.06 -10.75
C PHE A 265 -15.32 2.42 -12.13
N SER A 266 -16.25 2.89 -12.96
CA SER A 266 -16.25 2.61 -14.39
C SER A 266 -15.52 3.73 -15.11
N GLY A 267 -14.40 3.41 -15.75
CA GLY A 267 -13.83 4.24 -16.80
C GLY A 267 -14.58 3.98 -18.11
N ASP A 268 -13.85 3.48 -19.11
CA ASP A 268 -14.33 2.99 -20.41
C ASP A 268 -14.60 1.47 -20.45
N GLY A 269 -14.40 0.77 -19.32
CA GLY A 269 -14.62 -0.66 -19.20
C GLY A 269 -16.08 -1.03 -18.94
N THR A 270 -16.38 -2.33 -18.92
CA THR A 270 -17.75 -2.85 -18.71
C THR A 270 -17.91 -3.44 -17.32
N ILE A 271 -18.95 -3.04 -16.60
CA ILE A 271 -19.38 -3.70 -15.36
C ILE A 271 -20.72 -4.37 -15.63
N ARG A 272 -20.84 -5.64 -15.26
CA ARG A 272 -22.06 -6.44 -15.40
C ARG A 272 -22.25 -7.37 -14.21
N GLY A 273 -23.40 -8.02 -14.18
CA GLY A 273 -23.75 -9.04 -13.20
C GLY A 273 -24.41 -8.49 -11.95
#